data_AF-X1SP14-F1
#
_entry.id   AF-X1SP14-F1
#
_cell.length_a   1.000
_cell.length_b   1.000
_cell.length_c   1.000
_cell.angle_alpha   90.00
_cell.angle_beta   90.00
_cell.angle_gamma   90.00
#
_symmetry.space_group_name_H-M   'P 1'
#
loop_
_entity.id
_entity.type
_entity.pdbx_description
1 polymer ?
#
loop_
_entity_poly.entity_id
_entity_poly.type
_entity_poly.pdbx_seq_one_letter_code
_entity_poly.pdbx_strand_id
1 'polypeptide(L)'
;LESEPTLLYWLSLCSKTANAAGTLKVRDGTDATGKEKLRVTALLFYHLVFNPPIRCAMGLFVEIDTEIADYTVGYLTEEVAEK
;
A
#
# COMPACT_ATOMS: atom_id res chain seq x y z
N LEU A 1 21.32 6.35 -9.13
CA LEU A 1 20.99 4.96 -8.78
C LEU A 1 19.56 4.75 -9.19
N GLU A 2 19.29 3.90 -10.16
CA GLU A 2 17.93 3.44 -10.42
C GLU A 2 17.54 2.54 -9.25
N SER A 3 16.47 2.88 -8.51
CA SER A 3 15.94 1.96 -7.50
C SER A 3 15.25 0.82 -8.22
N GLU A 4 15.53 -0.41 -7.83
CA GLU A 4 14.78 -1.55 -8.36
C GLU A 4 13.29 -1.39 -8.05
N PRO A 5 12.40 -1.80 -8.98
CA PRO A 5 10.96 -1.67 -8.76
C PRO A 5 10.52 -2.43 -7.51
N THR A 6 9.65 -1.79 -6.73
CA THR A 6 9.03 -2.39 -5.56
C THR A 6 7.64 -2.91 -5.94
N LEU A 7 7.37 -4.17 -5.64
CA LEU A 7 6.11 -4.83 -5.95
C LEU A 7 5.27 -4.93 -4.69
N LEU A 8 4.18 -4.16 -4.61
CA LEU A 8 3.21 -4.27 -3.52
C LEU A 8 2.49 -5.63 -3.61
N TYR A 9 2.70 -6.48 -2.62
CA TYR A 9 2.21 -7.85 -2.60
C TYR A 9 1.00 -8.04 -1.69
N TRP A 10 0.98 -7.41 -0.51
CA TRP A 10 -0.18 -7.41 0.37
C TRP A 10 -0.25 -6.14 1.21
N LEU A 11 -1.42 -5.86 1.76
CA LEU A 11 -1.57 -4.84 2.80
C LEU A 11 -2.62 -5.26 3.83
N SER A 12 -2.45 -4.76 5.05
CA SER A 12 -3.48 -4.75 6.08
C SER A 12 -3.68 -3.33 6.60
N LEU A 13 -4.91 -2.98 6.95
CA LEU A 13 -5.23 -1.74 7.64
C LEU A 13 -6.28 -1.98 8.72
N CYS A 14 -6.28 -1.14 9.75
CA CYS A 14 -7.28 -1.15 10.80
C CYS A 14 -7.76 0.28 11.09
N SER A 15 -9.08 0.49 11.09
CA SER A 15 -9.69 1.76 11.50
C SER A 15 -9.66 1.92 13.03
N LYS A 16 -9.46 3.16 13.50
CA LYS A 16 -9.49 3.56 14.92
C LYS A 16 -10.89 3.45 15.50
N THR A 17 -11.88 3.85 14.72
CA THR A 17 -13.26 4.05 15.20
C THR A 17 -14.15 2.99 14.57
N ALA A 18 -14.89 2.26 15.40
CA ALA A 18 -15.86 1.29 14.92
C ALA A 18 -16.88 1.99 13.99
N ASN A 19 -17.06 1.45 12.78
CA ASN A 19 -17.94 1.98 11.74
C ASN A 19 -17.53 3.33 11.12
N ALA A 20 -16.31 3.84 11.38
CA ALA A 20 -15.75 4.94 10.61
C ALA A 20 -14.79 4.39 9.55
N ALA A 21 -14.92 4.90 8.33
CA ALA A 21 -14.08 4.50 7.21
C ALA A 21 -12.71 5.18 7.30
N GLY A 22 -11.64 4.39 7.41
CA GLY A 22 -10.28 4.85 7.20
C GLY A 22 -9.81 4.54 5.79
N THR A 23 -9.01 5.44 5.22
CA THR A 23 -8.48 5.36 3.87
C THR A 23 -6.96 5.28 3.88
N LEU A 24 -6.44 4.30 3.14
CA LEU A 24 -5.02 4.15 2.81
C LEU A 24 -4.85 4.29 1.30
N LYS A 25 -3.88 5.10 0.87
CA LYS A 25 -3.46 5.21 -0.54
C LYS A 25 -2.01 4.77 -0.67
N VAL A 26 -1.72 4.05 -1.76
CA VAL A 26 -0.35 3.74 -2.17
C VAL A 26 -0.02 4.51 -3.43
N ARG A 27 1.13 5.17 -3.43
CA ARG A 27 1.67 5.96 -4.54
C ARG A 27 3.01 5.40 -5.00
N ASP A 28 3.23 5.47 -6.30
CA ASP A 28 4.51 5.20 -6.95
C ASP A 28 5.39 6.43 -6.84
N GLY A 29 6.32 6.39 -5.89
CA GLY A 29 7.17 7.51 -5.52
C GLY A 29 7.67 7.43 -4.08
N THR A 30 8.47 8.42 -3.68
CA THR A 30 9.02 8.56 -2.33
C THR A 30 8.25 9.56 -1.47
N ASP A 31 7.26 10.25 -2.06
CA ASP A 31 6.44 11.26 -1.39
C ASP A 31 5.01 11.32 -1.97
N ALA A 32 4.21 12.25 -1.46
CA ALA A 32 2.80 12.42 -1.81
C ALA A 32 2.56 12.89 -3.27
N THR A 33 3.60 13.33 -3.99
CA THR A 33 3.49 13.74 -5.41
C THR A 33 3.49 12.54 -6.35
N GLY A 34 3.83 11.35 -5.85
CA GLY A 34 3.81 10.10 -6.60
C GLY A 34 2.42 9.74 -7.17
N LYS A 35 2.43 8.95 -8.23
CA LYS A 35 1.19 8.52 -8.92
C LYS A 35 0.43 7.54 -8.04
N GLU A 36 -0.85 7.82 -7.75
CA GLU A 36 -1.72 6.88 -7.03
C GLU A 36 -1.85 5.57 -7.82
N LYS A 37 -1.54 4.45 -7.17
CA LYS A 37 -1.64 3.09 -7.71
C LYS A 37 -2.79 2.31 -7.08
N LEU A 38 -3.10 2.60 -5.82
CA LEU A 38 -4.12 1.91 -5.05
C LEU A 38 -4.74 2.87 -4.02
N ARG A 39 -6.04 2.69 -3.81
CA ARG A 39 -6.80 3.28 -2.70
C ARG A 39 -7.68 2.22 -2.07
N VAL A 40 -7.58 2.08 -0.76
CA VAL A 40 -8.39 1.16 0.03
C VAL A 40 -9.08 1.94 1.13
N THR A 41 -10.39 1.72 1.27
CA THR A 41 -11.21 2.30 2.32
C THR A 41 -11.88 1.18 3.09
N ALA A 42 -11.72 1.14 4.41
CA ALA A 42 -12.26 0.09 5.27
C ALA A 42 -12.83 0.64 6.58
N LEU A 43 -13.91 0.01 7.06
CA LEU A 43 -14.61 0.39 8.31
C LEU A 43 -14.01 -0.25 9.58
N LEU A 44 -13.22 -1.32 9.42
CA LEU A 44 -12.61 -2.15 10.46
C LEU A 44 -11.28 -2.71 9.96
N PHE A 45 -10.78 -3.79 10.56
CA PHE A 45 -9.65 -4.55 10.03
C PHE A 45 -9.94 -5.06 8.61
N TYR A 46 -8.97 -4.87 7.72
CA TYR A 46 -9.06 -5.28 6.33
C TYR A 46 -7.70 -5.73 5.83
N HIS A 47 -7.67 -6.84 5.09
CA HIS A 47 -6.46 -7.44 4.54
C HIS A 47 -6.65 -7.77 3.06
N LEU A 48 -5.68 -7.42 2.23
CA LEU A 48 -5.66 -7.70 0.80
C LEU A 48 -4.33 -8.31 0.38
N VAL A 49 -4.40 -9.31 -0.49
CA VAL A 49 -3.27 -9.90 -1.20
C VAL A 49 -3.46 -9.65 -2.69
N PHE A 50 -2.41 -9.22 -3.39
CA PHE A 50 -2.44 -8.88 -4.81
C PHE A 50 -1.76 -9.97 -5.62
N ASN A 51 -2.49 -10.52 -6.59
CA ASN A 51 -1.96 -11.45 -7.57
C ASN A 51 -2.54 -11.13 -8.97
N PRO A 52 -1.76 -10.51 -9.88
CA PRO A 52 -0.35 -10.16 -9.73
C PRO A 52 -0.10 -9.01 -8.73
N PRO A 53 1.10 -8.91 -8.13
CA PRO A 53 1.51 -7.75 -7.31
C PRO A 53 1.43 -6.42 -8.07
N ILE A 54 1.24 -5.31 -7.35
CA ILE A 54 1.16 -3.97 -7.95
C ILE A 54 2.57 -3.37 -8.07
N ARG A 55 3.02 -3.15 -9.30
CA ARG A 55 4.36 -2.59 -9.60
C ARG A 55 4.45 -1.08 -9.33
N CYS A 56 5.40 -0.68 -8.50
CA CYS A 56 5.83 0.70 -8.25
C CYS A 56 7.30 0.87 -8.67
N ALA A 57 7.56 1.71 -9.67
CA ALA A 57 8.89 1.84 -10.28
C ALA A 57 9.84 2.75 -9.49
N MET A 58 9.31 3.77 -8.81
CA MET A 58 10.12 4.81 -8.15
C MET A 58 10.24 4.60 -6.63
N GLY A 59 9.34 3.80 -6.05
CA GLY A 59 9.25 3.58 -4.61
C GLY A 59 7.81 3.41 -4.17
N LEU A 60 7.63 3.09 -2.89
CA LEU A 60 6.31 2.88 -2.27
C LEU A 60 6.09 3.95 -1.20
N PHE A 61 5.23 4.93 -1.50
CA PHE A 61 4.79 5.92 -0.52
C PHE A 61 3.36 5.63 -0.08
N VAL A 62 3.15 5.54 1.23
CA VAL A 62 1.84 5.23 1.83
C VAL A 62 1.30 6.46 2.53
N GLU A 63 0.09 6.86 2.14
CA GLU A 63 -0.68 7.94 2.75
C GLU A 63 -1.85 7.33 3.50
N ILE A 64 -1.98 7.62 4.79
CA ILE A 64 -3.13 7.23 5.60
C ILE A 64 -3.88 8.48 6.05
N ASP A 65 -5.19 8.38 6.19
CA ASP A 65 -5.97 9.42 6.85
C ASP A 65 -5.94 9.29 8.38
N THR A 66 -6.62 10.22 9.05
CA THR A 66 -6.64 10.29 10.51
C THR A 66 -7.41 9.15 11.16
N GLU A 67 -8.24 8.41 10.42
CA GLU A 67 -9.03 7.31 10.96
C GLU A 67 -8.27 5.97 10.95
N ILE A 68 -7.12 5.87 10.30
CA ILE A 68 -6.29 4.65 10.35
C ILE A 68 -5.51 4.57 11.67
N ALA A 69 -5.71 3.48 12.41
CA ALA A 69 -5.02 3.16 13.66
C ALA A 69 -3.66 2.55 13.41
N ASP A 70 -3.64 1.58 12.51
CA ASP A 70 -2.47 0.79 12.17
C ASP A 70 -2.59 0.29 10.73
N TYR A 71 -1.44 0.11 10.08
CA TYR A 71 -1.35 -0.50 8.76
C TYR A 71 -0.01 -1.22 8.60
N THR A 72 -0.04 -2.26 7.78
CA THR A 72 1.16 -2.98 7.38
C THR A 72 1.12 -3.24 5.88
N VAL A 73 2.28 -3.18 5.23
CA VAL A 73 2.40 -3.34 3.79
C VAL A 73 3.52 -4.33 3.52
N GLY A 74 3.21 -5.38 2.77
CA GLY A 74 4.17 -6.34 2.27
C GLY A 74 4.57 -5.99 0.85
N TYR A 75 5.88 -5.94 0.59
CA TYR A 75 6.42 -5.75 -0.75
C TYR A 75 7.46 -6.80 -1.08
N LEU A 76 7.61 -7.06 -2.38
CA LEU A 76 8.60 -7.96 -2.97
C LEU A 76 9.51 -7.16 -3.90
N THR A 77 10.72 -7.66 -4.14
CA THR A 77 11.55 -7.24 -5.26
C THR A 77 11.12 -8.00 -6.52
N GLU A 78 11.46 -7.49 -7.71
CA GLU A 78 11.14 -8.20 -8.97
C GLU A 78 11.78 -9.59 -9.02
N GLU A 79 13.01 -9.73 -8.52
CA GLU A 79 13.72 -11.03 -8.48
C GLU A 79 12.96 -12.12 -7.71
N VAL A 80 12.20 -11.73 -6.68
CA VAL A 80 11.41 -12.67 -5.87
C VAL A 80 10.07 -13.00 -6.53
N ALA A 81 9.47 -12.06 -7.27
CA ALA A 81 8.18 -12.28 -7.92
C ALA A 81 8.26 -13.12 -9.21
N GLU A 82 9.44 -13.24 -9.80
CA GLU A 82 9.68 -14.04 -11.02
C GLU A 82 10.02 -15.53 -10.74
N LYS A 83 10.18 -15.91 -9.45
CA LYS A 83 10.44 -17.30 -9.02
C LYS A 83 9.16 -18.00 -8.59
#